data_AF-A0A7S3B8R7-F1
#
_entry.id   AF-A0A7S3B8R7-F1
#
_cell.length_a   1.000
_cell.length_b   1.000
_cell.length_c   1.000
_cell.angle_alpha   90.00
_cell.angle_beta   90.00
_cell.angle_gamma   90.00
#
_symmetry.space_group_name_H-M   'P 1'
#
loop_
_entity.id
_entity.type
_entity.pdbx_description
1 polymer ?
#
loop_
_entity_poly.entity_id
_entity_poly.type
_entity_poly.pdbx_seq_one_letter_code
_entity_poly.pdbx_strand_id
1 'polypeptide(L)'
;ALLGDSGDFHLRYAATRCLGALLAAAPAAAQTALLASGGGTAALMDLLVEGEALRNEAILVLARAVRGNEQVAQIAAFEGAFDRAFNVVREEGGAMGGVVVQDAMELVAGLLRAGGANQTFF
;
A
#
# COMPACT_ATOMS: atom_id res chain seq x y z
N ALA A 1 7.10 15.51 -0.59
CA ALA A 1 5.70 15.13 -0.24
C ALA A 1 5.67 14.73 1.24
N LEU A 2 4.52 14.84 1.94
CA LEU A 2 4.40 14.55 3.39
C LEU A 2 4.83 13.11 3.76
N LEU A 3 4.60 12.15 2.85
CA LEU A 3 5.01 10.74 3.00
C LEU A 3 6.45 10.47 2.51
N GLY A 4 7.01 11.38 1.72
CA GLY A 4 8.38 11.28 1.20
C GLY A 4 9.44 11.56 2.27
N ASP A 5 10.69 11.68 1.84
CA ASP A 5 11.85 11.85 2.71
C ASP A 5 11.85 13.22 3.42
N SER A 6 11.09 13.30 4.51
CA SER A 6 11.01 14.44 5.42
C SER A 6 11.95 14.29 6.61
N GLY A 7 12.73 13.20 6.68
CA GLY A 7 13.64 12.87 7.78
C GLY A 7 12.96 12.51 9.12
N ASP A 8 11.69 12.88 9.33
CA ASP A 8 10.96 12.66 10.57
C ASP A 8 10.06 11.42 10.49
N PHE A 9 10.44 10.37 11.22
CA PHE A 9 9.68 9.13 11.34
C PHE A 9 8.25 9.34 11.88
N HIS A 10 8.09 10.15 12.93
CA HIS A 10 6.80 10.31 13.60
C HIS A 10 5.80 11.04 12.72
N LEU A 11 6.28 12.06 12.00
CA LEU A 11 5.45 12.80 11.05
C LEU A 11 4.98 11.87 9.91
N ARG A 12 5.90 11.09 9.34
CA ARG A 12 5.58 10.13 8.26
C ARG A 12 4.61 9.08 8.74
N TYR A 13 4.86 8.47 9.90
CA TYR A 13 3.97 7.46 10.47
C TYR A 13 2.57 8.01 10.75
N ALA A 14 2.46 9.21 11.33
CA ALA A 14 1.19 9.87 11.58
C ALA A 14 0.45 10.22 10.27
N ALA A 15 1.18 10.70 9.25
CA ALA A 15 0.64 10.97 7.93
C ALA A 15 0.08 9.71 7.25
N THR A 16 0.84 8.61 7.29
CA THR A 16 0.40 7.31 6.74
C THR A 16 -0.87 6.83 7.44
N ARG A 17 -0.91 6.89 8.78
CA ARG A 17 -2.12 6.53 9.55
C ARG A 17 -3.32 7.41 9.24
N CYS A 18 -3.10 8.72 9.08
CA CYS A 18 -4.15 9.66 8.71
C CYS A 18 -4.73 9.32 7.33
N LEU A 19 -3.88 9.02 6.35
CA LEU A 19 -4.31 8.56 5.03
C LEU A 19 -5.09 7.24 5.12
N GLY A 20 -4.63 6.29 5.94
CA GLY A 20 -5.34 5.05 6.21
C GLY A 20 -6.75 5.27 6.77
N ALA A 21 -6.91 6.22 7.69
CA ALA A 21 -8.21 6.60 8.22
C ALA A 21 -9.11 7.28 7.17
N LEU A 22 -8.55 8.14 6.33
CA LEU A 22 -9.27 8.78 5.22
C LEU A 22 -9.76 7.75 4.19
N LEU A 23 -8.93 6.77 3.85
CA LEU A 23 -9.30 5.67 2.94
C LEU A 23 -10.40 4.79 3.53
N ALA A 24 -10.43 4.61 4.85
CA ALA A 24 -11.50 3.87 5.53
C ALA A 24 -12.83 4.64 5.56
N ALA A 25 -12.77 5.96 5.76
CA ALA A 25 -13.96 6.81 5.90
C ALA A 25 -14.55 7.28 4.56
N ALA A 26 -13.69 7.60 3.58
CA ALA A 26 -14.06 8.21 2.31
C ALA A 26 -13.14 7.70 1.16
N PRO A 27 -13.22 6.40 0.81
CA PRO A 27 -12.25 5.76 -0.09
C PRO A 27 -12.14 6.44 -1.44
N ALA A 28 -13.26 6.75 -2.09
CA ALA A 28 -13.25 7.37 -3.42
C ALA A 28 -12.56 8.75 -3.41
N ALA A 29 -12.90 9.61 -2.45
CA ALA A 29 -12.30 10.94 -2.34
C ALA A 29 -10.80 10.85 -2.00
N ALA A 30 -10.42 9.96 -1.09
CA ALA A 30 -9.02 9.75 -0.72
C ALA A 30 -8.19 9.18 -1.87
N GLN A 31 -8.73 8.22 -2.64
CA GLN A 31 -8.08 7.66 -3.83
C GLN A 31 -7.92 8.72 -4.93
N THR A 32 -8.95 9.54 -5.17
CA THR A 32 -8.85 10.67 -6.13
C THR A 32 -7.76 11.65 -5.70
N ALA A 33 -7.70 12.01 -4.43
CA ALA A 33 -6.64 12.88 -3.90
C ALA A 33 -5.25 12.26 -4.02
N LEU A 34 -5.13 10.94 -3.77
CA LEU A 34 -3.88 10.19 -3.91
C LEU A 34 -3.36 10.20 -5.35
N LEU A 35 -4.24 9.99 -6.33
CA LEU A 35 -3.90 10.05 -7.76
C LEU A 35 -3.54 11.47 -8.19
N ALA A 36 -4.31 12.47 -7.74
CA ALA A 36 -4.10 13.88 -8.08
C ALA A 36 -2.76 14.43 -7.58
N SER A 37 -2.14 13.82 -6.57
CA SER A 37 -0.86 14.27 -6.02
C SER A 37 0.35 13.96 -6.93
N GLY A 38 0.16 13.23 -8.04
CA GLY A 38 1.23 12.98 -9.02
C GLY A 38 2.44 12.23 -8.46
N GLY A 39 2.20 11.22 -7.60
CA GLY A 39 3.27 10.44 -6.97
C GLY A 39 2.92 9.88 -5.58
N GLY A 40 1.69 10.04 -5.12
CA GLY A 40 1.26 9.57 -3.80
C GLY A 40 1.34 8.05 -3.65
N THR A 41 0.93 7.30 -4.68
CA THR A 41 1.03 5.84 -4.70
C THR A 41 2.49 5.38 -4.66
N ALA A 42 3.38 5.99 -5.45
CA ALA A 42 4.81 5.69 -5.44
C ALA A 42 5.43 6.00 -4.06
N ALA A 43 5.07 7.12 -3.44
CA ALA A 43 5.53 7.45 -2.10
C ALA A 43 5.08 6.43 -1.04
N LEU A 44 3.87 5.86 -1.15
CA LEU A 44 3.44 4.76 -0.28
C LEU A 44 4.24 3.48 -0.54
N MET A 45 4.56 3.21 -1.81
CA MET A 45 5.39 2.08 -2.20
C MET A 45 6.80 2.18 -1.61
N ASP A 46 7.40 3.37 -1.58
CA ASP A 46 8.71 3.61 -0.95
C ASP A 46 8.71 3.33 0.55
N LEU A 47 7.57 3.47 1.24
CA LEU A 47 7.48 3.11 2.66
C LEU A 47 7.60 1.60 2.93
N LEU A 48 7.43 0.75 1.90
CA LEU A 48 7.53 -0.70 2.05
C LEU A 48 8.98 -1.19 2.26
N VAL A 49 9.98 -0.36 2.01
CA VAL A 49 11.40 -0.70 2.24
C VAL A 49 11.98 -0.05 3.49
N GLU A 50 11.15 0.65 4.26
CA GLU A 50 11.52 1.30 5.52
C GLU A 50 11.49 0.32 6.70
N GLY A 51 11.73 0.83 7.91
CA GLY A 51 11.61 0.06 9.14
C GLY A 51 10.21 -0.55 9.35
N GLU A 52 10.16 -1.67 10.07
CA GLU A 52 8.99 -2.52 10.29
C GLU A 52 7.69 -1.75 10.57
N ALA A 53 7.74 -0.76 11.46
CA ALA A 53 6.56 0.04 11.82
C ALA A 53 5.96 0.81 10.63
N LEU A 54 6.79 1.44 9.81
CA LEU A 54 6.33 2.18 8.63
C LEU A 54 5.90 1.23 7.52
N ARG A 55 6.67 0.16 7.28
CA ARG A 55 6.35 -0.87 6.30
C ARG A 55 4.98 -1.49 6.57
N ASN A 56 4.73 -1.93 7.80
CA ASN A 56 3.48 -2.60 8.16
C ASN A 56 2.27 -1.66 7.99
N GLU A 57 2.39 -0.39 8.39
CA GLU A 57 1.32 0.59 8.18
C GLU A 57 1.10 0.89 6.69
N ALA A 58 2.18 0.97 5.90
CA ALA A 58 2.10 1.21 4.47
C ALA A 58 1.39 0.06 3.73
N ILE A 59 1.64 -1.21 4.11
CA ILE A 59 0.92 -2.37 3.56
C ILE A 59 -0.58 -2.23 3.80
N LEU A 60 -0.97 -1.92 5.03
CA LEU A 60 -2.38 -1.73 5.39
C LEU A 60 -3.03 -0.59 4.60
N VAL A 61 -2.33 0.54 4.45
CA VAL A 61 -2.82 1.69 3.67
C VAL A 61 -2.94 1.34 2.19
N LEU A 62 -1.94 0.67 1.60
CA LEU A 62 -1.97 0.24 0.21
C LEU A 62 -3.11 -0.76 -0.05
N ALA A 63 -3.34 -1.73 0.83
CA ALA A 63 -4.44 -2.69 0.72
C ALA A 63 -5.82 -1.98 0.66
N ARG A 64 -5.97 -0.87 1.40
CA ARG A 64 -7.16 -0.01 1.33
C ARG A 64 -7.19 0.83 0.07
N ALA A 65 -6.04 1.39 -0.34
CA ALA A 65 -5.93 2.29 -1.48
C ALA A 65 -6.29 1.60 -2.81
N VAL A 66 -5.84 0.35 -3.02
CA VAL A 66 -6.10 -0.39 -4.27
C VAL A 66 -7.52 -0.94 -4.37
N ARG A 67 -8.26 -1.00 -3.26
CA ARG A 67 -9.58 -1.65 -3.21
C ARG A 67 -10.58 -0.93 -4.11
N GLY A 68 -11.01 -1.63 -5.16
CA GLY A 68 -12.02 -1.12 -6.11
C GLY A 68 -11.54 0.03 -7.00
N ASN A 69 -10.23 0.30 -7.05
CA ASN A 69 -9.66 1.37 -7.87
C ASN A 69 -8.57 0.84 -8.80
N GLU A 70 -8.93 0.63 -10.06
CA GLU A 70 -8.07 0.05 -11.08
C GLU A 70 -6.80 0.87 -11.33
N GLN A 71 -6.89 2.20 -11.33
CA GLN A 71 -5.74 3.07 -11.58
C GLN A 71 -4.72 3.01 -10.44
N VAL A 72 -5.17 3.09 -9.18
CA VAL A 72 -4.28 2.96 -8.01
C VAL A 72 -3.64 1.57 -7.99
N ALA A 73 -4.42 0.53 -8.25
CA ALA A 73 -3.93 -0.85 -8.29
C ALA A 73 -2.92 -1.09 -9.42
N GLN A 74 -3.13 -0.51 -10.59
CA GLN A 74 -2.23 -0.62 -11.73
C GLN A 74 -0.89 0.07 -11.45
N ILE A 75 -0.92 1.29 -10.90
CA ILE A 75 0.30 2.00 -10.50
C ILE A 75 1.07 1.19 -9.45
N ALA A 76 0.40 0.73 -8.40
CA ALA A 76 1.03 -0.06 -7.34
C ALA A 76 1.64 -1.38 -7.88
N ALA A 77 0.96 -2.06 -8.80
CA ALA A 77 1.50 -3.25 -9.44
C ALA A 77 2.79 -2.95 -10.22
N PHE A 78 2.81 -1.88 -11.03
CA PHE A 78 4.00 -1.47 -11.78
C PHE A 78 5.17 -1.03 -10.89
N GLU A 79 4.89 -0.49 -9.71
CA GLU A 79 5.89 -0.16 -8.68
C GLU A 79 6.40 -1.39 -7.89
N GLY A 80 5.95 -2.61 -8.25
CA GLY A 80 6.43 -3.86 -7.67
C GLY A 80 5.71 -4.30 -6.39
N ALA A 81 4.44 -3.94 -6.21
CA ALA A 81 3.68 -4.30 -5.00
C ALA A 81 3.55 -5.80 -4.76
N PHE A 82 3.47 -6.62 -5.81
CA PHE A 82 3.40 -8.08 -5.67
C PHE A 82 4.66 -8.65 -5.00
N ASP A 83 5.84 -8.33 -5.54
CA ASP A 83 7.12 -8.81 -5.00
C ASP A 83 7.33 -8.34 -3.55
N ARG A 84 7.02 -7.07 -3.26
CA ARG A 84 7.16 -6.53 -1.91
C ARG A 84 6.20 -7.19 -0.92
N ALA A 85 4.95 -7.43 -1.31
CA ALA A 85 3.99 -8.15 -0.48
C ALA A 85 4.45 -9.58 -0.19
N PHE A 86 4.88 -10.34 -1.20
CA PHE A 86 5.37 -11.71 -0.99
C PHE A 86 6.68 -11.78 -0.19
N ASN A 87 7.56 -10.78 -0.33
CA ASN A 87 8.74 -10.68 0.52
C ASN A 87 8.35 -10.51 1.99
N VAL A 88 7.38 -9.65 2.29
CA VAL A 88 6.84 -9.51 3.66
C VAL A 88 6.26 -10.84 4.14
N VAL A 89 5.46 -11.52 3.32
CA VAL A 89 4.90 -12.84 3.68
C VAL A 89 6.02 -13.84 4.02
N ARG A 90 7.11 -13.88 3.23
CA ARG A 90 8.25 -14.77 3.47
C ARG A 90 9.01 -14.42 4.75
N GLU A 91 9.24 -13.14 5.01
CA GLU A 91 9.98 -12.66 6.18
C GLU A 91 9.20 -12.86 7.48
N GLU A 92 7.87 -12.76 7.42
CA GLU A 92 6.96 -12.82 8.57
C GLU A 92 6.46 -14.24 8.89
N GLY A 93 7.12 -15.28 8.37
CA GLY A 93 6.81 -16.68 8.69
C GLY A 93 5.74 -17.33 7.81
N GLY A 94 5.44 -16.76 6.66
CA GLY A 94 4.50 -17.31 5.69
C GLY A 94 3.10 -17.49 6.28
N ALA A 95 2.49 -18.65 6.05
CA ALA A 95 1.15 -18.95 6.56
C ALA A 95 1.03 -18.97 8.11
N MET A 96 2.16 -19.04 8.82
CA MET A 96 2.19 -18.98 10.29
C MET A 96 2.41 -17.54 10.81
N GLY A 97 2.50 -16.57 9.91
CA GLY A 97 2.67 -15.16 10.25
C GLY A 97 1.41 -14.51 10.83
N GLY A 98 1.59 -13.31 11.37
CA GLY A 98 0.54 -12.54 12.03
C GLY A 98 -0.29 -11.69 11.07
N VAL A 99 -0.89 -10.63 11.64
CA VAL A 99 -1.76 -9.67 10.94
C VAL A 99 -1.08 -9.06 9.71
N VAL A 100 0.22 -8.80 9.77
CA VAL A 100 0.96 -8.23 8.63
C VAL A 100 0.94 -9.13 7.38
N VAL A 101 0.95 -10.46 7.54
CA VAL A 101 0.81 -11.40 6.43
C VAL A 101 -0.59 -11.34 5.85
N GLN A 102 -1.61 -11.24 6.70
CA GLN A 102 -2.98 -11.03 6.25
C GLN A 102 -3.11 -9.75 5.44
N ASP A 103 -2.57 -8.62 5.94
CA ASP A 103 -2.62 -7.33 5.25
C ASP A 103 -1.88 -7.38 3.90
N ALA A 104 -0.74 -8.06 3.84
CA ALA A 104 0.01 -8.27 2.59
C ALA A 104 -0.79 -9.09 1.57
N MET A 105 -1.46 -10.16 2.02
CA MET A 105 -2.33 -10.96 1.15
C MET A 105 -3.61 -10.22 0.75
N GLU A 106 -4.13 -9.34 1.61
CA GLU A 106 -5.23 -8.43 1.25
C GLU A 106 -4.82 -7.44 0.17
N LEU A 107 -3.59 -6.91 0.21
CA LEU A 107 -3.03 -6.08 -0.84
C LEU A 107 -2.96 -6.87 -2.17
N VAL A 108 -2.36 -8.07 -2.17
CA VAL A 108 -2.27 -8.93 -3.37
C VAL A 108 -3.66 -9.20 -3.95
N ALA A 109 -4.62 -9.57 -3.11
CA ALA A 109 -5.97 -9.84 -3.56
C ALA A 109 -6.68 -8.57 -4.09
N GLY A 110 -6.40 -7.40 -3.51
CA GLY A 110 -6.87 -6.11 -4.01
C GLY A 110 -6.32 -5.80 -5.40
N LEU A 111 -5.02 -5.99 -5.60
CA LEU A 111 -4.35 -5.79 -6.89
C LEU A 111 -4.94 -6.68 -7.99
N LEU A 112 -5.18 -7.96 -7.70
CA LEU A 112 -5.74 -8.91 -8.66
C LEU A 112 -7.21 -8.68 -8.97
N ARG A 113 -8.00 -8.25 -7.98
CA ARG A 113 -9.44 -7.96 -8.18
C ARG A 113 -9.70 -6.66 -8.93
N ALA A 114 -8.74 -5.74 -8.94
CA ALA A 114 -8.93 -4.43 -9.53
C ALA A 114 -9.06 -4.45 -11.06
N GLY A 115 -8.45 -5.42 -11.76
CA GLY A 115 -8.59 -5.53 -13.21
C GLY A 115 -7.75 -6.64 -13.87
N GLY A 116 -8.10 -6.97 -15.12
CA GLY A 116 -7.44 -8.03 -15.89
C GLY A 116 -5.99 -7.73 -16.27
N ALA A 117 -5.61 -6.45 -16.36
CA ALA A 117 -4.22 -6.04 -16.60
C ALA A 117 -3.30 -6.51 -15.47
N ASN A 118 -3.69 -6.31 -14.21
CA ASN A 118 -2.94 -6.78 -13.05
C ASN A 118 -2.87 -8.30 -12.97
N GLN A 119 -3.91 -9.02 -13.39
CA GLN A 119 -3.90 -10.49 -13.44
C GLN A 119 -2.96 -11.02 -14.53
N THR A 120 -2.85 -10.31 -15.65
CA THR A 120 -1.92 -10.68 -16.73
C THR A 120 -0.48 -10.36 -16.35
N PHE A 121 -0.28 -9.30 -15.57
CA PHE A 121 1.04 -8.88 -15.09
C PHE A 121 1.59 -9.79 -13.98
N PHE A 122 0.71 -10.35 -13.15
CA PHE A 122 1.04 -11.28 -12.06
C PHE A 122 1.48 -12.65 -12.58
#